data_AF-A0A520KCZ5-F1
#
_entry.id   AF-A0A520KCZ5-F1
#
_cell.length_a   1.000
_cell.length_b   1.000
_cell.length_c   1.000
_cell.angle_alpha   90.00
_cell.angle_beta   90.00
_cell.angle_gamma   90.00
#
_symmetry.space_group_name_H-M   'P 1'
#
loop_
_entity.id
_entity.type
_entity.pdbx_description
1 polymer ?
#
loop_
_entity_poly.entity_id
_entity_poly.type
_entity_poly.pdbx_seq_one_letter_code
_entity_poly.pdbx_strand_id
1 'polypeptide(L)'
;MSEEPSQPHDLPARYPVTMYVHGRAVVFGGGEVGMRKAVSLMRCGIPVCVIDRADVAHHEGVEHIRADVDKDSFKRFIDDTTSLVVCALDDPALNDVIADYCMDRSIPVNVATSRSKGSVAFPAILDCGHELLAVSSSNACPLCSHALKRYIAAELPNIATFSLLMHHLFDEGMLDGDIVASILDDGTAMALIREGRFEDALGHVRKVIL
;
A
#
# COMPACT_ATOMS: atom_id res chain seq x y z
N MET A 1 -1.67 26.61 -27.93
CA MET A 1 -0.88 26.51 -26.69
C MET A 1 -1.86 26.15 -25.59
N SER A 2 -2.01 24.86 -25.34
CA SER A 2 -2.84 24.33 -24.25
C SER A 2 -2.13 24.68 -22.95
N GLU A 3 -2.73 25.54 -22.13
CA GLU A 3 -2.28 25.78 -20.77
C GLU A 3 -2.29 24.44 -20.03
N GLU A 4 -1.10 23.97 -19.63
CA GLU A 4 -0.99 22.88 -18.68
C GLU A 4 -1.78 23.27 -17.41
N PRO A 5 -2.66 22.40 -16.91
CA PRO A 5 -3.41 22.71 -15.70
C PRO A 5 -2.41 22.99 -14.58
N SER A 6 -2.53 24.19 -13.99
CA SER A 6 -1.70 24.66 -12.89
C SER A 6 -1.62 23.57 -11.81
N GLN A 7 -0.40 23.11 -11.53
CA GLN A 7 -0.19 22.17 -10.45
C GLN A 7 -0.63 22.82 -9.13
N PRO A 8 -1.29 22.09 -8.22
CA PRO A 8 -1.67 22.64 -6.92
C PRO A 8 -0.41 22.99 -6.14
N HIS A 9 -0.08 24.28 -6.11
CA HIS A 9 0.99 24.87 -5.33
C HIS A 9 0.61 24.85 -3.84
N ASP A 10 0.84 23.74 -3.12
CA ASP A 10 1.23 23.78 -1.68
C ASP A 10 1.56 22.40 -1.04
N LEU A 11 2.00 21.39 -1.81
CA LEU A 11 2.27 20.05 -1.28
C LEU A 11 3.73 19.65 -1.46
N PRO A 12 4.34 18.96 -0.46
CA PRO A 12 5.72 18.53 -0.56
C PRO A 12 5.89 17.55 -1.73
N ALA A 13 7.04 17.66 -2.41
CA ALA A 13 7.44 16.72 -3.45
C ALA A 13 7.52 15.29 -2.87
N ARG A 14 7.16 14.29 -3.68
CA ARG A 14 7.17 12.89 -3.27
C ARG A 14 7.91 12.06 -4.31
N TYR A 15 8.67 11.11 -3.82
CA TYR A 15 9.31 10.08 -4.64
C TYR A 15 8.82 8.71 -4.17
N PRO A 16 8.38 7.82 -5.07
CA PRO A 16 7.89 6.51 -4.67
C PRO A 16 9.05 5.67 -4.14
N VAL A 17 8.91 5.15 -2.92
CA VAL A 17 9.84 4.21 -2.30
C VAL A 17 9.06 3.09 -1.64
N THR A 18 9.59 1.87 -1.72
CA THR A 18 9.19 0.77 -0.84
C THR A 18 10.09 0.81 0.39
N MET A 19 9.49 0.78 1.59
CA MET A 19 10.24 0.80 2.84
C MET A 19 10.12 -0.54 3.55
N TYR A 20 11.24 -1.00 4.12
CA TYR A 20 11.22 -2.11 5.08
C TYR A 20 10.73 -1.59 6.43
N VAL A 21 9.83 -2.34 7.06
CA VAL A 21 9.28 -2.04 8.39
C VAL A 21 9.72 -3.16 9.34
N HIS A 22 10.69 -2.87 10.21
CA HIS A 22 11.31 -3.87 11.10
C HIS A 22 10.69 -3.94 12.51
N GLY A 23 9.64 -3.17 12.76
CA GLY A 23 8.92 -3.12 14.03
C GLY A 23 7.41 -3.02 13.82
N ARG A 24 6.71 -2.46 14.81
CA ARG A 24 5.25 -2.32 14.74
C ARG A 24 4.82 -1.00 14.14
N ALA A 25 3.62 -1.01 13.56
CA ALA A 25 2.89 0.19 13.23
C ALA A 25 1.93 0.56 14.37
N VAL A 26 1.93 1.83 14.78
CA VAL A 26 1.01 2.38 15.78
C VAL A 26 -0.02 3.25 15.08
N VAL A 27 -1.30 2.95 15.26
CA VAL A 27 -2.42 3.67 14.66
C VAL A 27 -3.22 4.37 15.75
N PHE A 28 -3.18 5.69 15.75
CA PHE A 28 -4.00 6.51 16.64
C PHE A 28 -5.36 6.77 15.98
N GLY A 29 -6.44 6.27 16.59
CA GLY A 29 -7.79 6.30 16.05
C GLY A 29 -8.15 4.99 15.36
N GLY A 30 -9.14 4.29 15.90
CA GLY A 30 -9.66 3.01 15.44
C GLY A 30 -11.01 3.10 14.72
N GLY A 31 -11.47 4.32 14.39
CA GLY A 31 -12.61 4.53 13.49
C GLY A 31 -12.35 3.96 12.08
N GLU A 32 -13.31 4.14 11.16
CA GLU A 32 -13.28 3.53 9.83
C GLU A 32 -11.95 3.77 9.07
N VAL A 33 -11.44 4.99 9.12
CA VAL A 33 -10.21 5.38 8.41
C VAL A 33 -8.97 4.71 9.00
N GLY A 34 -8.84 4.72 10.33
CA GLY A 34 -7.72 4.13 11.03
C GLY A 34 -7.72 2.60 10.91
N MET A 35 -8.88 1.97 11.09
CA MET A 35 -9.02 0.52 10.96
C MET A 35 -8.71 0.03 9.54
N ARG A 36 -9.18 0.74 8.51
CA ARG A 36 -8.85 0.42 7.12
C ARG A 36 -7.34 0.44 6.87
N LYS A 37 -6.61 1.39 7.46
CA LYS A 37 -5.14 1.47 7.35
C LYS A 37 -4.46 0.37 8.17
N ALA A 38 -4.96 0.10 9.37
CA ALA A 38 -4.46 -0.98 10.22
C ALA A 38 -4.54 -2.34 9.52
N VAL A 39 -5.70 -2.67 8.94
CA VAL A 39 -5.89 -3.91 8.17
C VAL A 39 -4.98 -3.96 6.94
N SER A 40 -4.79 -2.84 6.24
CA SER A 40 -3.87 -2.79 5.10
C SER A 40 -2.42 -3.06 5.49
N LEU A 41 -1.95 -2.52 6.62
CA LEU A 41 -0.60 -2.74 7.13
C LEU A 41 -0.41 -4.18 7.63
N MET A 42 -1.40 -4.70 8.34
CA MET A 42 -1.40 -6.09 8.82
C MET A 42 -1.30 -7.08 7.65
N ARG A 43 -2.01 -6.84 6.54
CA ARG A 43 -1.92 -7.68 5.33
C ARG A 43 -0.52 -7.69 4.71
N CYS A 44 0.26 -6.63 4.90
CA CYS A 44 1.67 -6.58 4.51
C CYS A 44 2.60 -7.29 5.52
N GLY A 45 2.05 -8.00 6.52
CA GLY A 45 2.82 -8.69 7.55
C GLY A 45 3.37 -7.78 8.65
N ILE A 46 2.94 -6.51 8.71
CA ILE A 46 3.42 -5.56 9.73
C ILE A 46 2.59 -5.76 11.00
N PRO A 47 3.21 -5.98 12.18
CA PRO A 47 2.48 -5.98 13.45
C PRO A 47 1.81 -4.62 13.68
N VAL A 48 0.52 -4.59 13.98
CA VAL A 48 -0.24 -3.33 14.14
C VAL A 48 -0.86 -3.23 15.52
N CYS A 49 -0.69 -2.07 16.16
CA CYS A 49 -1.39 -1.69 17.38
C CYS A 49 -2.28 -0.48 17.11
N VAL A 50 -3.59 -0.62 17.34
CA VAL A 50 -4.59 0.45 17.23
C VAL A 50 -4.93 0.97 18.61
N ILE A 51 -4.87 2.29 18.78
CA ILE A 51 -5.19 2.97 20.04
C ILE A 51 -6.43 3.83 19.82
N ASP A 52 -7.48 3.54 20.57
CA ASP A 52 -8.72 4.34 20.56
C ASP A 52 -9.37 4.33 21.95
N ARG A 53 -10.13 5.38 22.29
CA ARG A 53 -10.90 5.44 23.54
C ARG A 53 -12.17 4.57 23.48
N ALA A 54 -12.73 4.43 22.27
CA ALA A 54 -13.90 3.64 22.00
C ALA A 54 -13.54 2.15 21.87
N ASP A 55 -14.53 1.30 22.13
CA ASP A 55 -14.43 -0.10 21.75
C ASP A 55 -14.71 -0.21 20.25
N VAL A 56 -13.65 -0.40 19.46
CA VAL A 56 -13.68 -0.41 18.00
C VAL A 56 -13.78 -1.82 17.46
N ALA A 57 -14.11 -1.96 16.18
CA ALA A 57 -14.16 -3.28 15.54
C ALA A 57 -12.81 -3.99 15.64
N HIS A 58 -12.82 -5.19 16.24
CA HIS A 58 -11.63 -6.02 16.40
C HIS A 58 -11.35 -6.78 15.11
N HIS A 59 -10.08 -6.82 14.72
CA HIS A 59 -9.60 -7.65 13.61
C HIS A 59 -8.55 -8.62 14.13
N GLU A 60 -8.67 -9.89 13.73
CA GLU A 60 -7.64 -10.89 14.05
C GLU A 60 -6.28 -10.44 13.50
N GLY A 61 -5.25 -10.52 14.34
CA GLY A 61 -3.89 -10.06 14.00
C GLY A 61 -3.64 -8.56 14.21
N VAL A 62 -4.63 -7.78 14.65
CA VAL A 62 -4.46 -6.38 15.07
C VAL A 62 -4.56 -6.31 16.59
N GLU A 63 -3.56 -5.72 17.24
CA GLU A 63 -3.61 -5.42 18.67
C GLU A 63 -4.47 -4.16 18.89
N HIS A 64 -5.34 -4.18 19.91
CA HIS A 64 -6.19 -3.05 20.25
C HIS A 64 -5.92 -2.61 21.70
N ILE A 65 -5.57 -1.34 21.86
CA ILE A 65 -5.40 -0.70 23.16
C ILE A 65 -6.52 0.32 23.35
N ARG A 66 -7.38 0.07 24.34
CA ARG A 66 -8.40 1.03 24.73
C ARG A 66 -7.81 2.09 25.65
N ALA A 67 -7.61 3.29 25.15
CA ALA A 67 -7.06 4.39 25.93
C ALA A 67 -7.42 5.77 25.38
N ASP A 68 -7.53 6.75 26.28
CA ASP A 68 -7.53 8.15 25.88
C ASP A 68 -6.13 8.57 25.44
N VAL A 69 -6.11 9.42 24.40
CA VAL A 69 -4.91 9.98 23.78
C VAL A 69 -5.07 11.50 23.76
N ASP A 70 -4.09 12.19 24.31
CA ASP A 70 -3.97 13.64 24.35
C ASP A 70 -2.50 14.04 24.11
N LYS A 71 -2.20 15.34 24.18
CA LYS A 71 -0.87 15.91 23.90
C LYS A 71 0.23 15.42 24.86
N ASP A 72 -0.12 14.95 26.04
CA ASP A 72 0.81 14.49 27.06
C ASP A 72 0.91 12.95 27.07
N SER A 73 -0.20 12.26 26.78
CA SER A 73 -0.28 10.80 26.89
C SER A 73 0.12 10.03 25.63
N PHE A 74 0.04 10.61 24.42
CA PHE A 74 0.29 9.85 23.18
C PHE A 74 1.70 9.22 23.12
N LYS A 75 2.70 9.88 23.72
CA LYS A 75 4.11 9.48 23.66
C LYS A 75 4.36 8.11 24.30
N ARG A 76 3.54 7.70 25.27
CA ARG A 76 3.67 6.39 25.95
C ARG A 76 3.41 5.20 25.03
N PHE A 77 2.78 5.44 23.88
CA PHE A 77 2.46 4.42 22.90
C PHE A 77 3.45 4.38 21.73
N ILE A 78 4.42 5.29 21.71
CA ILE A 78 5.50 5.32 20.74
C ILE A 78 6.78 4.95 21.48
N ASP A 79 7.26 3.74 21.24
CA ASP A 79 8.45 3.17 21.85
C ASP A 79 9.51 2.82 20.78
N ASP A 80 10.63 2.25 21.23
CA ASP A 80 11.76 1.88 20.37
C ASP A 80 11.41 0.79 19.33
N THR A 81 10.27 0.11 19.47
CA THR A 81 9.78 -0.87 18.49
C THR A 81 8.87 -0.24 17.43
N THR A 82 8.50 1.04 17.59
CA THR A 82 7.59 1.73 16.69
C THR A 82 8.33 2.18 15.44
N SER A 83 7.98 1.58 14.30
CA SER A 83 8.63 1.85 12.99
C SER A 83 7.76 2.65 12.03
N LEU A 84 6.48 2.82 12.34
CA LEU A 84 5.52 3.54 11.52
C LEU A 84 4.37 4.05 12.41
N VAL A 85 3.94 5.29 12.21
CA VAL A 85 2.78 5.87 12.91
C VAL A 85 1.71 6.28 11.92
N VAL A 86 0.45 6.06 12.27
CA VAL A 86 -0.71 6.54 11.52
C VAL A 86 -1.58 7.39 12.45
N CYS A 87 -1.76 8.66 12.10
CA CYS A 87 -2.64 9.58 12.80
C CYS A 87 -4.00 9.62 12.10
N ALA A 88 -5.03 9.08 12.74
CA ALA A 88 -6.41 9.00 12.24
C ALA A 88 -7.44 9.37 13.33
N LEU A 89 -7.05 10.21 14.30
CA LEU A 89 -7.96 10.74 15.31
C LEU A 89 -8.89 11.80 14.71
N ASP A 90 -10.04 12.01 15.36
CA ASP A 90 -10.99 13.07 14.99
C ASP A 90 -10.47 14.48 15.30
N ASP A 91 -9.45 14.62 16.15
CA ASP A 91 -8.80 15.89 16.48
C ASP A 91 -7.59 16.14 15.54
N PRO A 92 -7.71 17.04 14.54
CA PRO A 92 -6.61 17.32 13.61
C PRO A 92 -5.41 17.99 14.30
N ALA A 93 -5.63 18.79 15.34
CA ALA A 93 -4.55 19.46 16.05
C ALA A 93 -3.70 18.46 16.83
N LEU A 94 -4.33 17.43 17.40
CA LEU A 94 -3.60 16.33 18.03
C LEU A 94 -2.87 15.47 17.00
N ASN A 95 -3.48 15.18 15.84
CA ASN A 95 -2.80 14.49 14.75
C ASN A 95 -1.52 15.23 14.31
N ASP A 96 -1.57 16.55 14.20
CA ASP A 96 -0.42 17.39 13.84
C ASP A 96 0.69 17.34 14.90
N VAL A 97 0.33 17.41 16.18
CA VAL A 97 1.29 17.29 17.30
C VAL A 97 1.99 15.93 17.29
N ILE A 98 1.24 14.84 17.07
CA ILE A 98 1.81 13.50 16.96
C ILE A 98 2.72 13.41 15.73
N ALA A 99 2.31 13.99 14.60
CA ALA A 99 3.10 13.98 13.38
C ALA A 99 4.44 14.71 13.56
N ASP A 100 4.42 15.91 14.16
CA ASP A 100 5.63 16.69 14.43
C ASP A 100 6.57 15.93 15.38
N TYR A 101 6.03 15.33 16.44
CA TYR A 101 6.81 14.49 17.36
C TYR A 101 7.51 13.31 16.67
N CYS A 102 6.81 12.64 15.74
CA CYS A 102 7.35 11.53 14.97
C CYS A 102 8.42 12.00 13.98
N MET A 103 8.18 13.09 13.26
CA MET A 103 9.13 13.66 12.31
C MET A 103 10.43 14.12 13.00
N ASP A 104 10.33 14.75 14.18
CA ASP A 104 11.49 15.13 15.00
C ASP A 104 12.36 13.92 15.40
N ARG A 105 11.78 12.72 15.43
CA ARG A 105 12.44 11.45 15.77
C ARG A 105 12.74 10.58 14.55
N SER A 106 12.53 11.09 13.34
CA SER A 106 12.66 10.32 12.10
C SER A 106 11.79 9.06 12.05
N ILE A 107 10.66 9.04 12.77
CA ILE A 107 9.66 7.98 12.69
C ILE A 107 8.73 8.30 11.52
N PRO A 108 8.61 7.42 10.51
CA PRO A 108 7.65 7.56 9.43
C PRO A 108 6.22 7.75 9.97
N VAL A 109 5.54 8.80 9.54
CA VAL A 109 4.18 9.10 10.00
C VAL A 109 3.25 9.46 8.85
N ASN A 110 2.10 8.78 8.81
CA ASN A 110 1.00 9.10 7.91
C ASN A 110 -0.11 9.84 8.65
N VAL A 111 -0.49 11.02 8.18
CA VAL A 111 -1.67 11.73 8.71
C VAL A 111 -2.84 11.49 7.77
N ALA A 112 -3.89 10.83 8.26
CA ALA A 112 -5.03 10.45 7.42
C ALA A 112 -5.91 11.65 7.03
N THR A 113 -5.98 12.67 7.89
CA THR A 113 -6.82 13.86 7.74
C THR A 113 -6.13 14.99 6.97
N SER A 114 -4.83 14.92 6.72
CA SER A 114 -4.05 15.96 6.05
C SER A 114 -3.11 15.37 4.99
N ARG A 115 -3.18 15.89 3.76
CA ARG A 115 -2.31 15.45 2.65
C ARG A 115 -0.93 16.11 2.67
N SER A 116 -0.78 17.23 3.36
CA SER A 116 0.46 18.02 3.45
C SER A 116 1.29 17.67 4.68
N LYS A 117 0.68 17.07 5.70
CA LYS A 117 1.33 16.73 6.97
C LYS A 117 1.78 15.27 7.00
N GLY A 118 2.89 15.04 7.70
CA GLY A 118 3.52 13.73 7.86
C GLY A 118 4.62 13.48 6.83
N SER A 119 5.34 12.38 7.01
CA SER A 119 6.52 12.02 6.23
C SER A 119 6.27 10.91 5.21
N VAL A 120 5.13 10.21 5.30
CA VAL A 120 4.77 9.14 4.35
C VAL A 120 3.31 9.23 3.89
N ALA A 121 3.09 8.93 2.61
CA ALA A 121 1.77 8.82 2.01
C ALA A 121 1.48 7.37 1.64
N PHE A 122 0.27 6.90 1.94
CA PHE A 122 -0.14 5.54 1.59
C PHE A 122 -0.77 5.53 0.20
N PRO A 123 -0.22 4.77 -0.77
CA PRO A 123 -0.80 4.63 -2.10
C PRO A 123 -2.05 3.75 -2.09
N ALA A 124 -2.76 3.70 -3.20
CA ALA A 124 -3.70 2.61 -3.45
C ALA A 124 -2.91 1.34 -3.73
N ILE A 125 -3.01 0.36 -2.83
CA ILE A 125 -2.27 -0.90 -2.91
C ILE A 125 -3.18 -1.99 -3.48
N LEU A 126 -2.73 -2.69 -4.52
CA LEU A 126 -3.25 -3.98 -4.96
C LEU A 126 -2.23 -5.04 -4.58
N ASP A 127 -2.65 -5.95 -3.71
CA ASP A 127 -1.86 -7.13 -3.33
C ASP A 127 -2.16 -8.24 -4.34
N CYS A 128 -1.11 -8.69 -5.00
CA CYS A 128 -1.16 -9.62 -6.13
C CYS A 128 -0.52 -10.98 -5.80
N GLY A 129 -0.22 -11.24 -4.52
CA GLY A 129 0.58 -12.39 -4.12
C GLY A 129 2.05 -12.02 -4.01
N HIS A 130 2.88 -12.37 -5.00
CA HIS A 130 4.31 -12.06 -4.97
C HIS A 130 4.63 -10.60 -5.30
N GLU A 131 3.74 -9.91 -6.00
CA GLU A 131 3.89 -8.49 -6.35
C GLU A 131 2.97 -7.61 -5.52
N LEU A 132 3.47 -6.41 -5.25
CA LEU A 132 2.72 -5.32 -4.67
C LEU A 132 2.60 -4.21 -5.71
N LEU A 133 1.39 -3.95 -6.19
CA LEU A 133 1.15 -2.81 -7.06
C LEU A 133 0.70 -1.60 -6.24
N ALA A 134 1.52 -0.56 -6.24
CA ALA A 134 1.23 0.71 -5.59
C ALA A 134 0.92 1.80 -6.62
N VAL A 135 -0.32 2.30 -6.61
CA VAL A 135 -0.74 3.42 -7.45
C VAL A 135 -0.92 4.66 -6.59
N SER A 136 -0.12 5.69 -6.86
CA SER A 136 -0.23 6.99 -6.20
C SER A 136 -0.44 8.06 -7.26
N SER A 137 -1.48 8.87 -7.11
CA SER A 137 -1.56 10.15 -7.80
C SER A 137 -0.85 11.16 -6.91
N SER A 138 0.14 11.89 -7.44
CA SER A 138 0.89 12.94 -6.74
C SER A 138 -0.02 14.13 -6.41
N ASN A 139 -1.00 13.88 -5.54
CA ASN A 139 -2.00 14.81 -5.01
C ASN A 139 -3.08 15.33 -5.96
N ALA A 140 -3.08 14.94 -7.23
CA ALA A 140 -4.08 15.41 -8.18
C ALA A 140 -5.50 14.93 -7.84
N CYS A 141 -5.71 13.62 -7.68
CA CYS A 141 -7.05 13.05 -7.52
C CYS A 141 -7.00 11.66 -6.87
N PRO A 142 -7.48 11.46 -5.62
CA PRO A 142 -7.53 10.14 -5.02
C PRO A 142 -8.41 9.17 -5.81
N LEU A 143 -9.48 9.66 -6.43
CA LEU A 143 -10.36 8.85 -7.28
C LEU A 143 -9.60 8.30 -8.49
N CYS A 144 -8.59 9.01 -8.99
CA CYS A 144 -7.74 8.51 -10.08
C CYS A 144 -6.95 7.27 -9.64
N SER A 145 -6.31 7.28 -8.46
CA SER A 145 -5.59 6.11 -7.94
C SER A 145 -6.53 4.92 -7.73
N HIS A 146 -7.74 5.16 -7.23
CA HIS A 146 -8.75 4.11 -7.09
C HIS A 146 -9.26 3.59 -8.44
N ALA A 147 -9.50 4.47 -9.42
CA ALA A 147 -9.93 4.09 -10.76
C ALA A 147 -8.86 3.28 -11.49
N LEU A 148 -7.60 3.71 -11.43
CA LEU A 148 -6.46 2.98 -12.01
C LEU A 148 -6.28 1.62 -11.34
N LYS A 149 -6.34 1.55 -10.00
CA LYS A 149 -6.32 0.27 -9.28
C LYS A 149 -7.43 -0.67 -9.76
N ARG A 150 -8.65 -0.16 -9.92
CA ARG A 150 -9.80 -0.96 -10.41
C ARG A 150 -9.62 -1.40 -11.85
N TYR A 151 -9.09 -0.53 -12.70
CA TYR A 151 -8.81 -0.84 -14.11
C TYR A 151 -7.77 -1.94 -14.24
N ILE A 152 -6.64 -1.82 -13.54
CA ILE A 152 -5.58 -2.84 -13.53
C ILE A 152 -6.12 -4.18 -13.01
N ALA A 153 -6.87 -4.16 -11.91
CA ALA A 153 -7.47 -5.37 -11.36
C ALA A 153 -8.50 -6.03 -12.29
N ALA A 154 -9.17 -5.25 -13.16
CA ALA A 154 -10.10 -5.79 -14.15
C ALA A 154 -9.38 -6.35 -15.38
N GLU A 155 -8.29 -5.72 -15.80
CA GLU A 155 -7.52 -6.12 -16.98
C GLU A 155 -6.70 -7.40 -16.74
N LEU A 156 -6.24 -7.58 -15.51
CA LEU A 156 -5.47 -8.75 -15.07
C LEU A 156 -6.03 -9.30 -13.74
N PRO A 157 -7.22 -9.94 -13.75
CA PRO A 157 -7.90 -10.38 -12.53
C PRO A 157 -7.12 -11.48 -11.79
N ASN A 158 -6.33 -12.27 -12.50
CA ASN A 158 -5.46 -13.31 -11.97
C ASN A 158 -3.98 -12.94 -12.13
N ILE A 159 -3.63 -11.72 -11.70
CA ILE A 159 -2.25 -11.22 -11.67
C ILE A 159 -1.29 -12.15 -10.90
N ALA A 160 -1.77 -12.89 -9.89
CA ALA A 160 -0.98 -13.91 -9.21
C ALA A 160 -0.54 -15.06 -10.15
N THR A 161 -1.36 -15.40 -11.16
CA THR A 161 -0.99 -16.40 -12.18
C THR A 161 0.07 -15.85 -13.12
N PHE A 162 -0.03 -14.58 -13.50
CA PHE A 162 1.00 -13.90 -14.29
C PHE A 162 2.34 -13.93 -13.56
N SER A 163 2.33 -13.52 -12.30
CA SER A 163 3.47 -13.55 -11.39
C SER A 163 4.13 -14.92 -11.30
N LEU A 164 3.33 -15.94 -11.00
CA LEU A 164 3.80 -17.30 -10.82
C LEU A 164 4.46 -17.83 -12.10
N LEU A 165 3.88 -17.54 -13.27
CA LEU A 165 4.48 -17.87 -14.55
C LEU A 165 5.83 -17.20 -14.75
N MET A 166 5.92 -15.89 -14.47
CA MET A 166 7.18 -15.15 -14.59
C MET A 166 8.25 -15.70 -13.64
N HIS A 167 7.92 -15.94 -12.37
CA HIS A 167 8.84 -16.52 -11.41
C HIS A 167 9.30 -17.93 -11.83
N HIS A 168 8.37 -18.77 -12.29
CA HIS A 168 8.70 -20.11 -12.77
C HIS A 168 9.71 -20.09 -13.93
N LEU A 169 9.49 -19.23 -14.92
CA LEU A 169 10.39 -19.08 -16.06
C LEU A 169 11.74 -18.45 -15.67
N PHE A 170 11.73 -17.54 -14.70
CA PHE A 170 12.94 -16.92 -14.16
C PHE A 170 13.81 -17.94 -13.43
N ASP A 171 13.22 -18.77 -12.57
CA ASP A 171 13.91 -19.82 -11.82
C ASP A 171 14.51 -20.90 -12.76
N GLU A 172 13.86 -21.15 -13.90
CA GLU A 172 14.38 -22.03 -14.96
C GLU A 172 15.48 -21.39 -15.84
N GLY A 173 15.79 -20.11 -15.62
CA GLY A 173 16.75 -19.34 -16.42
C GLY A 173 16.29 -19.07 -17.85
N MET A 174 14.98 -19.17 -18.10
CA MET A 174 14.37 -18.98 -19.42
C MET A 174 13.78 -17.59 -19.58
N LEU A 175 13.67 -16.77 -18.53
CA LEU A 175 13.04 -15.46 -18.63
C LEU A 175 14.03 -14.36 -19.02
N ASP A 176 13.75 -13.68 -20.12
CA ASP A 176 14.38 -12.41 -20.50
C ASP A 176 13.33 -11.38 -20.96
N GLY A 177 13.79 -10.18 -21.32
CA GLY A 177 12.89 -9.08 -21.72
C GLY A 177 12.10 -9.36 -23.00
N ASP A 178 12.68 -10.11 -23.95
CA ASP A 178 12.04 -10.42 -25.23
C ASP A 178 10.95 -11.49 -25.04
N ILE A 179 11.20 -12.46 -24.16
CA ILE A 179 10.22 -13.48 -23.78
C ILE A 179 9.05 -12.86 -23.00
N VAL A 180 9.33 -11.94 -22.07
CA VAL A 180 8.27 -11.18 -21.38
C VAL A 180 7.42 -10.41 -22.40
N ALA A 181 8.04 -9.69 -23.34
CA ALA A 181 7.31 -8.96 -24.38
C ALA A 181 6.44 -9.89 -25.24
N SER A 182 7.00 -11.04 -25.65
CA SER A 182 6.29 -12.05 -26.44
C SER A 182 5.08 -12.63 -25.71
N ILE A 183 5.19 -12.88 -24.39
CA ILE A 183 4.07 -13.35 -23.58
C ILE A 183 2.98 -12.28 -23.50
N LEU A 184 3.35 -11.01 -23.31
CA LEU A 184 2.39 -9.90 -23.22
C LEU A 184 1.64 -9.66 -24.54
N ASP A 185 2.31 -9.87 -25.68
CA ASP A 185 1.73 -9.73 -27.01
C ASP A 185 0.93 -10.97 -27.47
N ASP A 186 1.13 -12.14 -26.83
CA ASP A 186 0.39 -13.35 -27.16
C ASP A 186 -1.00 -13.36 -26.49
N GLY A 187 -2.04 -13.22 -27.32
CA GLY A 187 -3.43 -13.20 -26.86
C GLY A 187 -3.90 -14.50 -26.19
N THR A 188 -3.31 -15.65 -26.53
CA THR A 188 -3.67 -16.95 -25.92
C THR A 188 -3.05 -17.08 -24.54
N ALA A 189 -1.76 -16.78 -24.41
CA ALA A 189 -1.05 -16.74 -23.14
C ALA A 189 -1.75 -15.78 -22.17
N MET A 190 -2.04 -14.55 -22.61
CA MET A 190 -2.72 -13.57 -21.78
C MET A 190 -4.16 -13.96 -21.43
N ALA A 191 -4.89 -14.66 -22.30
CA ALA A 191 -6.21 -15.19 -21.97
C ALA A 191 -6.13 -16.26 -20.86
N LEU A 192 -5.22 -17.22 -21.00
CA LEU A 192 -5.02 -18.28 -20.00
C LEU A 192 -4.59 -17.72 -18.64
N ILE A 193 -3.70 -16.73 -18.65
CA ILE A 193 -3.28 -16.00 -17.45
C ILE A 193 -4.47 -15.28 -16.80
N ARG A 194 -5.27 -14.54 -17.58
CA ARG A 194 -6.48 -13.86 -17.08
C ARG A 194 -7.51 -14.84 -16.52
N GLU A 195 -7.59 -16.06 -17.03
CA GLU A 195 -8.45 -17.14 -16.52
C GLU A 195 -7.87 -17.85 -15.27
N GLY A 196 -6.62 -17.56 -14.89
CA GLY A 196 -5.95 -18.20 -13.75
C GLY A 196 -5.42 -19.60 -14.07
N ARG A 197 -5.31 -19.96 -15.36
CA ARG A 197 -4.93 -21.30 -15.83
C ARG A 197 -3.42 -21.43 -15.99
N PHE A 198 -2.72 -21.48 -14.85
CA PHE A 198 -1.25 -21.52 -14.80
C PHE A 198 -0.63 -22.62 -15.69
N GLU A 199 -1.03 -23.89 -15.50
CA GLU A 199 -0.43 -25.02 -16.22
C GLU A 199 -0.61 -24.93 -17.74
N ASP A 200 -1.80 -24.48 -18.18
CA ASP A 200 -2.09 -24.30 -19.60
C ASP A 200 -1.28 -23.14 -20.19
N ALA A 201 -1.16 -22.03 -19.44
CA ALA A 201 -0.35 -20.89 -19.85
C ALA A 201 1.12 -21.29 -19.99
N LEU A 202 1.68 -21.97 -18.99
CA LEU A 202 3.07 -22.46 -19.02
C LEU A 202 3.30 -23.42 -20.20
N GLY A 203 2.38 -24.36 -20.43
CA GLY A 203 2.44 -25.28 -21.56
C GLY A 203 2.37 -24.57 -22.91
N HIS A 204 1.57 -23.52 -23.03
CA HIS A 204 1.48 -22.71 -24.23
C HIS A 204 2.78 -21.92 -24.49
N VAL A 205 3.28 -21.20 -23.48
CA VAL A 205 4.51 -20.41 -23.57
C VAL A 205 5.69 -21.30 -23.99
N ARG A 206 5.84 -22.48 -23.38
CA ARG A 206 6.89 -23.45 -23.72
C ARG A 206 6.83 -24.00 -25.15
N LYS A 207 5.65 -24.00 -25.77
CA LYS A 207 5.44 -24.59 -27.08
C LYS A 207 5.58 -23.56 -28.20
N VAL A 208 5.22 -22.31 -27.92
CA VAL A 208 4.99 -21.28 -28.94
C VAL A 208 6.00 -20.13 -28.84
N ILE A 209 6.48 -19.83 -27.63
CA ILE A 209 7.32 -18.65 -27.37
C ILE A 209 8.78 -19.03 -27.10
N LEU A 210 9.00 -20.09 -26.31
CA LEU A 210 10.33 -20.65 -26.02
C LEU A 210 10.76 -21.64 -27.11
#